data_AF-A0A2X3GSM5-F1
#
_entry.id   AF-A0A2X3GSM5-F1
#
_cell.length_a   1.000
_cell.length_b   1.000
_cell.length_c   1.000
_cell.angle_alpha   90.00
_cell.angle_beta   90.00
_cell.angle_gamma   90.00
#
_symmetry.space_group_name_H-M   'P 1'
#
loop_
_entity.id
_entity.type
_entity.pdbx_description
1 polymer ?
#
loop_
_entity_poly.entity_id
_entity_poly.type
_entity_poly.pdbx_seq_one_letter_code
_entity_poly.pdbx_strand_id
1 'polypeptide(L)'
;MVCFPGCHINHLTPRTLDIDRVQSLMPECGIEPKALIEGPPRREVPILLRQTSFKALEEPVMFAGEHRGTHSARFGEIEQRGVALTPKGRALYDRLLQAAGTGKDNLSHQQHLQEVFSEFPDSEFLLRQQGLAWFRYRLTPTGEAHRQAFRPGDDPQPLIERGWVVAQPIIYEDFLPVSAAGIFQSNLGNETQARSHGNASREAFEAALGCPVQDEFELYRQAEERSKRRCGLL
;
A
#
# COMPACT_ATOMS: atom_id res chain seq x y z
N MET A 1 -3.45 1.33 25.31
CA MET A 1 -4.15 0.04 25.17
C MET A 1 -4.80 -0.39 26.48
N VAL A 2 -4.05 -0.58 27.57
CA VAL A 2 -4.55 -1.16 28.83
C VAL A 2 -5.50 -0.28 29.66
N CYS A 3 -5.65 1.00 29.32
CA CYS A 3 -6.42 1.97 30.10
C CYS A 3 -7.88 2.14 29.65
N PHE A 4 -8.33 1.35 28.66
CA PHE A 4 -9.69 1.42 28.12
C PHE A 4 -10.39 0.07 28.29
N PRO A 5 -11.74 0.05 28.40
CA PRO A 5 -12.50 -1.19 28.56
C PRO A 5 -12.35 -2.21 27.43
N GLY A 6 -11.89 -1.79 26.25
CA GLY A 6 -11.69 -2.67 25.11
C GLY A 6 -10.94 -2.00 23.96
N CYS A 7 -10.85 -2.74 22.84
CA CYS A 7 -10.21 -2.30 21.61
C CYS A 7 -11.14 -1.39 20.81
N HIS A 8 -11.13 -0.09 21.13
CA HIS A 8 -11.81 0.91 20.33
C HIS A 8 -11.14 1.08 18.96
N ILE A 9 -11.90 1.58 17.98
CA ILE A 9 -11.40 1.91 16.64
C ILE A 9 -10.31 2.98 16.78
N ASN A 10 -9.12 2.69 16.25
CA ASN A 10 -8.04 3.66 16.18
C ASN A 10 -8.35 4.72 15.09
N HIS A 11 -8.64 4.24 13.89
CA HIS A 11 -9.08 5.01 12.73
C HIS A 11 -9.90 4.13 11.77
N LEU A 12 -10.66 4.77 10.87
CA LEU A 12 -11.23 4.14 9.69
C LEU A 12 -10.73 4.92 8.48
N THR A 13 -9.98 4.27 7.61
CA THR A 13 -9.30 4.88 6.46
C THR A 13 -10.15 4.70 5.20
N PRO A 14 -10.76 5.75 4.63
CA PRO A 14 -11.40 5.64 3.32
C PRO A 14 -10.36 5.61 2.19
N ARG A 15 -10.76 5.05 1.05
CA ARG A 15 -9.95 5.01 -0.17
C ARG A 15 -10.25 6.22 -1.07
N THR A 16 -9.21 6.90 -1.53
CA THR A 16 -9.26 7.92 -2.59
C THR A 16 -8.54 7.45 -3.86
N LEU A 17 -8.89 8.06 -5.00
CA LEU A 17 -8.19 7.90 -6.27
C LEU A 17 -7.01 8.87 -6.42
N ASP A 18 -7.07 10.02 -5.75
CA ASP A 18 -6.04 11.06 -5.78
C ASP A 18 -5.84 11.62 -4.37
N ILE A 19 -4.80 11.15 -3.69
CA ILE A 19 -4.46 11.57 -2.33
C ILE A 19 -3.89 12.99 -2.30
N ASP A 20 -3.20 13.44 -3.35
CA ASP A 20 -2.66 14.80 -3.42
C ASP A 20 -3.82 15.80 -3.50
N ARG A 21 -4.85 15.49 -4.30
CA ARG A 21 -6.05 16.32 -4.39
C ARG A 21 -6.80 16.36 -3.07
N VAL A 22 -6.99 15.21 -2.41
CA VAL A 22 -7.65 15.17 -1.09
C VAL A 22 -6.86 15.97 -0.05
N GLN A 23 -5.54 15.80 0.03
CA GLN A 23 -4.69 16.53 0.98
C GLN A 23 -4.79 18.05 0.77
N SER A 24 -4.85 18.53 -0.48
CA SER A 24 -5.02 19.97 -0.78
C SER A 24 -6.39 20.53 -0.37
N LEU A 25 -7.43 19.71 -0.37
CA LEU A 25 -8.80 20.11 -0.02
C LEU A 25 -9.10 20.00 1.48
N MET A 26 -8.34 19.19 2.23
CA MET A 26 -8.56 18.97 3.66
C MET A 26 -8.64 20.28 4.47
N PRO A 27 -7.72 21.27 4.30
CA PRO A 27 -7.81 22.53 5.03
C PRO A 27 -9.07 23.35 4.73
N GLU A 28 -9.59 23.29 3.50
CA GLU A 28 -10.84 23.95 3.11
C GLU A 28 -12.06 23.34 3.83
N CYS A 29 -11.93 22.09 4.29
CA CYS A 29 -12.93 21.38 5.09
C CYS A 29 -12.62 21.39 6.61
N GLY A 30 -11.65 22.18 7.07
CA GLY A 30 -11.28 22.27 8.49
C GLY A 30 -10.46 21.08 9.02
N ILE A 31 -9.87 20.28 8.13
CA ILE A 31 -9.00 19.16 8.47
C ILE A 31 -7.54 19.60 8.22
N GLU A 32 -6.68 19.48 9.22
CA GLU A 32 -5.25 19.78 9.10
C GLU A 32 -4.45 18.47 8.92
N PRO A 33 -4.07 18.10 7.67
CA PRO A 33 -3.27 16.90 7.44
C PRO A 33 -1.81 17.10 7.83
N LYS A 34 -1.15 16.00 8.18
CA LYS A 34 0.30 15.95 8.14
C LYS A 34 0.74 16.27 6.72
N ALA A 35 1.76 17.11 6.60
CA ALA A 35 2.32 17.48 5.30
C ALA A 35 3.04 16.30 4.61
N LEU A 36 3.49 15.29 5.38
CA LEU A 36 4.12 14.09 4.83
C LEU A 36 3.06 13.09 4.34
N ILE A 37 3.22 12.64 3.09
CA ILE A 37 2.55 11.46 2.54
C ILE A 37 3.55 10.29 2.60
N GLU A 38 3.15 9.21 3.27
CA GLU A 38 3.90 7.96 3.33
C GLU A 38 3.66 7.13 2.07
N GLY A 39 4.65 6.32 1.68
CA GLY A 39 4.60 5.47 0.49
C GLY A 39 5.48 5.99 -0.66
N PRO A 40 5.30 5.46 -1.88
CA PRO A 40 5.99 5.98 -3.06
C PRO A 40 5.56 7.43 -3.39
N PRO A 41 6.33 8.15 -4.21
CA PRO A 41 5.91 9.46 -4.70
C PRO A 41 4.71 9.32 -5.65
N ARG A 42 4.19 10.45 -6.14
CA ARG A 42 3.15 10.46 -7.18
C ARG A 42 3.66 9.79 -8.46
N ARG A 43 2.79 8.98 -9.08
CA ARG A 43 3.08 8.13 -10.23
C ARG A 43 1.86 8.04 -11.16
N GLU A 44 2.10 7.81 -12.44
CA GLU A 44 1.05 7.50 -13.42
C GLU A 44 0.46 6.11 -13.19
N VAL A 45 1.29 5.15 -12.79
CA VAL A 45 0.84 3.84 -12.32
C VAL A 45 1.18 3.70 -10.83
N PRO A 46 0.21 4.01 -9.93
CA PRO A 46 0.43 3.90 -8.49
C PRO A 46 0.81 2.47 -8.09
N ILE A 47 1.79 2.32 -7.21
CA ILE A 47 2.26 1.05 -6.65
C ILE A 47 2.02 1.03 -5.13
N LEU A 48 1.77 -0.17 -4.56
CA LEU A 48 1.47 -0.34 -3.14
C LEU A 48 0.33 0.60 -2.68
N LEU A 49 0.59 1.47 -1.70
CA LEU A 49 -0.33 2.51 -1.30
C LEU A 49 0.43 3.78 -0.91
N ARG A 50 -0.28 4.92 -0.98
CA ARG A 50 0.12 6.19 -0.40
C ARG A 50 -0.88 6.57 0.69
N GLN A 51 -0.42 7.13 1.79
CA GLN A 51 -1.30 7.50 2.90
C GLN A 51 -0.82 8.73 3.68
N THR A 52 -1.75 9.42 4.34
CA THR A 52 -1.43 10.48 5.29
C THR A 52 -2.46 10.49 6.42
N SER A 53 -2.08 11.07 7.56
CA SER A 53 -2.91 11.17 8.76
C SER A 53 -3.17 12.62 9.16
N PHE A 54 -4.22 12.83 9.94
CA PHE A 54 -4.62 14.14 10.45
C PHE A 54 -5.19 14.01 11.86
N LYS A 55 -5.16 15.08 12.64
CA LYS A 55 -5.83 15.11 13.93
C LYS A 55 -7.34 15.22 13.70
N ALA A 56 -8.12 14.24 14.16
CA ALA A 56 -9.56 14.21 13.92
C ALA A 56 -10.35 14.81 15.08
N LEU A 57 -10.09 14.37 16.31
CA LEU A 57 -10.86 14.78 17.49
C LEU A 57 -10.03 14.65 18.78
N GLU A 58 -10.25 15.57 19.73
CA GLU A 58 -9.86 15.38 21.12
C GLU A 58 -11.04 14.85 21.92
N GLU A 59 -10.87 13.72 22.62
CA GLU A 59 -11.93 13.13 23.43
C GLU A 59 -11.60 13.23 24.92
N PRO A 60 -12.55 13.66 25.78
CA PRO A 60 -12.34 13.65 27.22
C PRO A 60 -12.28 12.22 27.75
N VAL A 61 -11.39 11.98 28.72
CA VAL A 61 -11.33 10.72 29.47
C VAL A 61 -11.72 10.99 30.91
N MET A 62 -12.73 10.27 31.37
CA MET A 62 -13.19 10.32 32.75
C MET A 62 -12.51 9.20 33.54
N PHE A 63 -11.80 9.57 34.60
CA PHE A 63 -11.27 8.62 35.58
C PHE A 63 -12.26 8.47 36.73
N ALA A 64 -12.20 7.33 37.43
CA ALA A 64 -12.95 7.14 38.66
C ALA A 64 -12.57 8.23 39.69
N GLY A 65 -13.56 8.78 40.41
CA GLY A 65 -13.34 9.88 41.36
C GLY A 65 -13.45 11.29 40.77
N GLU A 66 -14.17 11.46 39.66
CA GLU A 66 -14.43 12.76 38.98
C GLU A 66 -13.19 13.51 38.49
N HIS A 67 -12.04 12.85 38.39
CA HIS A 67 -10.85 13.41 37.78
C HIS A 67 -10.99 13.43 36.24
N ARG A 68 -10.83 14.61 35.65
CA ARG A 68 -10.86 14.80 34.19
C ARG A 68 -9.45 14.72 33.63
N GLY A 69 -9.26 13.90 32.60
CA GLY A 69 -8.11 13.97 31.69
C GLY A 69 -8.56 14.04 30.23
N THR A 70 -7.60 14.04 29.32
CA THR A 70 -7.86 14.12 27.88
C THR A 70 -7.15 12.98 27.14
N HIS A 71 -7.85 12.37 26.19
CA HIS A 71 -7.25 11.50 25.19
C HIS A 71 -7.04 12.32 23.92
N SER A 72 -5.78 12.67 23.67
CA SER A 72 -5.40 13.59 22.59
C SER A 72 -5.19 12.89 21.23
N ALA A 73 -5.66 11.65 21.05
CA ALA A 73 -5.09 10.75 20.04
C ALA A 73 -6.10 10.05 19.11
N ARG A 74 -7.24 10.69 18.76
CA ARG A 74 -8.02 10.21 17.61
C ARG A 74 -7.49 10.84 16.34
N PHE A 75 -6.77 10.04 15.57
CA PHE A 75 -6.27 10.42 14.25
C PHE A 75 -7.20 9.88 13.18
N GLY A 76 -7.42 10.68 12.15
CA GLY A 76 -7.97 10.22 10.90
C GLY A 76 -6.84 9.86 9.94
N GLU A 77 -7.15 9.04 8.96
CA GLU A 77 -6.22 8.61 7.92
C GLU A 77 -6.95 8.57 6.58
N ILE A 78 -6.22 8.75 5.49
CA ILE A 78 -6.70 8.63 4.11
C ILE A 78 -5.66 7.85 3.30
N GLU A 79 -6.10 6.96 2.41
CA GLU A 79 -5.19 6.15 1.58
C GLU A 79 -5.57 6.14 0.10
N GLN A 80 -4.57 6.03 -0.76
CA GLN A 80 -4.69 5.73 -2.19
C GLN A 80 -3.98 4.42 -2.47
N ARG A 81 -4.73 3.41 -2.93
CA ARG A 81 -4.21 2.07 -3.25
C ARG A 81 -3.90 1.91 -4.73
N GLY A 82 -2.66 1.52 -5.01
CA GLY A 82 -2.12 1.17 -6.32
C GLY A 82 -2.02 -0.33 -6.55
N VAL A 83 -1.12 -0.74 -7.45
CA VAL A 83 -0.90 -2.14 -7.81
C VAL A 83 -0.04 -2.88 -6.79
N ALA A 84 -0.39 -4.14 -6.54
CA ALA A 84 0.39 -5.08 -5.74
C ALA A 84 1.71 -5.45 -6.47
N LEU A 85 2.82 -5.41 -5.75
CA LEU A 85 4.14 -5.72 -6.29
C LEU A 85 4.47 -7.22 -6.15
N THR A 86 5.27 -7.73 -7.09
CA THR A 86 5.93 -9.03 -6.92
C THR A 86 7.07 -8.90 -5.89
N PRO A 87 7.67 -10.00 -5.41
CA PRO A 87 8.88 -9.92 -4.58
C PRO A 87 10.01 -9.12 -5.24
N LYS A 88 10.16 -9.21 -6.57
CA LYS A 88 11.13 -8.42 -7.34
C LYS A 88 10.79 -6.94 -7.34
N GLY A 89 9.52 -6.59 -7.56
CA GLY A 89 9.05 -5.20 -7.50
C GLY A 89 9.21 -4.61 -6.10
N ARG A 90 8.90 -5.40 -5.06
CA ARG A 90 9.06 -4.98 -3.67
C ARG A 90 10.53 -4.74 -3.32
N ALA A 91 11.44 -5.62 -3.73
CA ALA A 91 12.88 -5.44 -3.53
C ALA A 91 13.44 -4.19 -4.27
N LEU A 92 12.86 -3.82 -5.42
CA LEU A 92 13.18 -2.55 -6.08
C LEU A 92 12.64 -1.36 -5.28
N TYR A 93 11.38 -1.42 -4.85
CA TYR A 93 10.76 -0.39 -4.02
C TYR A 93 11.55 -0.13 -2.74
N ASP A 94 11.88 -1.17 -1.97
CA ASP A 94 12.58 -1.05 -0.69
C ASP A 94 13.99 -0.43 -0.88
N ARG A 95 14.69 -0.81 -1.96
CA ARG A 95 16.01 -0.24 -2.28
C ARG A 95 15.93 1.25 -2.62
N LEU A 96 14.97 1.66 -3.43
CA LEU A 96 14.77 3.06 -3.81
C LEU A 96 14.31 3.89 -2.61
N LEU A 97 13.43 3.35 -1.76
CA LEU A 97 13.03 4.00 -0.52
C LEU A 97 14.21 4.19 0.43
N GLN A 98 15.08 3.18 0.55
CA GLN A 98 16.31 3.28 1.35
C GLN A 98 17.28 4.32 0.78
N ALA A 99 17.42 4.39 -0.55
CA ALA A 99 18.29 5.36 -1.22
C ALA A 99 17.79 6.80 -1.06
N ALA A 100 16.46 7.02 -1.08
CA ALA A 100 15.86 8.33 -0.83
C ALA A 100 16.02 8.82 0.62
N GLY A 101 16.26 7.90 1.57
CA GLY A 101 16.51 8.21 2.97
C GLY A 101 15.33 8.92 3.66
N THR A 102 15.63 9.68 4.71
CA THR A 102 14.65 10.54 5.39
C THR A 102 15.04 12.00 5.14
N GLY A 103 14.10 12.80 4.64
CA GLY A 103 14.34 14.23 4.43
C GLY A 103 14.01 15.05 5.68
N LYS A 104 14.68 16.18 5.84
CA LYS A 104 14.44 17.14 6.94
C LYS A 104 13.28 18.09 6.66
N ASP A 105 12.97 18.33 5.38
CA ASP A 105 11.81 19.11 4.94
C ASP A 105 10.98 18.31 3.93
N ASN A 106 9.66 18.47 3.97
CA ASN A 106 8.74 17.67 3.15
C ASN A 106 8.86 17.94 1.65
N LEU A 107 9.13 19.17 1.22
CA LEU A 107 9.15 19.54 -0.18
C LEU A 107 10.39 18.95 -0.88
N SER A 108 11.58 19.18 -0.31
CA SER A 108 12.83 18.62 -0.83
C SER A 108 12.86 17.11 -0.70
N HIS A 109 12.26 16.55 0.36
CA HIS A 109 12.13 15.11 0.50
C HIS A 109 11.28 14.50 -0.62
N GLN A 110 10.13 15.08 -0.93
CA GLN A 110 9.25 14.57 -1.98
C GLN A 110 9.88 14.74 -3.38
N GLN A 111 10.59 15.84 -3.64
CA GLN A 111 11.34 16.03 -4.87
C GLN A 111 12.43 14.97 -5.03
N HIS A 112 13.25 14.77 -3.99
CA HIS A 112 14.29 13.75 -4.01
C HIS A 112 13.73 12.34 -4.12
N LEU A 113 12.63 12.05 -3.41
CA LEU A 113 11.92 10.77 -3.52
C LEU A 113 11.45 10.53 -4.95
N GLN A 114 10.92 11.55 -5.63
CA GLN A 114 10.49 11.46 -7.03
C GLN A 114 11.66 11.22 -7.99
N GLU A 115 12.79 11.88 -7.77
CA GLU A 115 14.02 11.65 -8.55
C GLU A 115 14.53 10.22 -8.40
N VAL A 116 14.66 9.72 -7.17
CA VAL A 116 15.13 8.35 -6.90
C VAL A 116 14.16 7.31 -7.48
N PHE A 117 12.84 7.54 -7.36
CA PHE A 117 11.83 6.63 -7.91
C PHE A 117 11.65 6.70 -9.43
N SER A 118 12.37 7.59 -10.12
CA SER A 118 12.42 7.58 -11.59
C SER A 118 13.02 6.28 -12.16
N GLU A 119 13.82 5.57 -11.36
CA GLU A 119 14.32 4.22 -11.67
C GLU A 119 13.22 3.14 -11.66
N PHE A 120 12.08 3.39 -10.99
CA PHE A 120 10.96 2.46 -10.98
C PHE A 120 10.08 2.69 -12.23
N PRO A 121 9.88 1.69 -13.11
CA PRO A 121 9.13 1.88 -14.35
C PRO A 121 7.69 2.35 -14.13
N ASP A 122 7.26 3.42 -14.81
CA ASP A 122 5.94 4.03 -14.61
C ASP A 122 4.95 3.76 -15.76
N SER A 123 5.00 2.54 -16.30
CA SER A 123 4.02 2.07 -17.29
C SER A 123 3.61 0.64 -17.00
N GLU A 124 2.32 0.33 -17.16
CA GLU A 124 1.80 -1.03 -16.94
C GLU A 124 2.52 -2.06 -17.82
N PHE A 125 2.92 -1.67 -19.03
CA PHE A 125 3.72 -2.50 -19.93
C PHE A 125 5.06 -2.91 -19.31
N LEU A 126 5.87 -1.93 -18.88
CA LEU A 126 7.19 -2.22 -18.32
C LEU A 126 7.08 -2.97 -16.99
N LEU A 127 6.11 -2.63 -16.15
CA LEU A 127 5.85 -3.34 -14.89
C LEU A 127 5.54 -4.81 -15.12
N ARG A 128 4.72 -5.13 -16.12
CA ARG A 128 4.40 -6.51 -16.49
C ARG A 128 5.60 -7.21 -17.13
N GLN A 129 6.23 -6.58 -18.12
CA GLN A 129 7.36 -7.17 -18.85
C GLN A 129 8.53 -7.51 -17.93
N GLN A 130 8.80 -6.64 -16.94
CA GLN A 130 9.89 -6.84 -15.99
C GLN A 130 9.48 -7.68 -14.77
N GLY A 131 8.21 -8.11 -14.68
CA GLY A 131 7.69 -8.91 -13.56
C GLY A 131 7.75 -8.17 -12.22
N LEU A 132 7.44 -6.87 -12.22
CA LEU A 132 7.50 -6.02 -11.02
C LEU A 132 6.16 -5.91 -10.29
N ALA A 133 5.05 -6.09 -11.00
CA ALA A 133 3.71 -5.99 -10.42
C ALA A 133 2.81 -7.14 -10.89
N TRP A 134 1.76 -7.42 -10.12
CA TRP A 134 0.79 -8.46 -10.42
C TRP A 134 -0.37 -7.93 -11.27
N PHE A 135 -0.78 -8.72 -12.26
CA PHE A 135 -1.86 -8.37 -13.18
C PHE A 135 -2.92 -9.46 -13.27
N ARG A 136 -4.16 -9.03 -13.46
CA ARG A 136 -5.31 -9.87 -13.76
C ARG A 136 -5.58 -9.84 -15.26
N TYR A 137 -5.55 -11.00 -15.88
CA TYR A 137 -5.80 -11.15 -17.31
C TYR A 137 -7.25 -11.51 -17.58
N ARG A 138 -7.82 -10.91 -18.63
CA ARG A 138 -9.17 -11.19 -19.12
C ARG A 138 -9.19 -11.19 -20.64
N LEU A 139 -9.93 -12.12 -21.25
CA LEU A 139 -10.20 -12.08 -22.67
C LEU A 139 -11.22 -10.97 -22.99
N THR A 140 -10.98 -10.26 -24.08
CA THR A 140 -11.99 -9.38 -24.68
C THR A 140 -13.00 -10.22 -25.47
N PRO A 141 -14.16 -9.67 -25.88
CA PRO A 141 -15.07 -10.37 -26.77
C PRO A 141 -14.38 -10.88 -28.05
N THR A 142 -13.47 -10.10 -28.62
CA THR A 142 -12.64 -10.48 -29.77
C THR A 142 -11.68 -11.62 -29.42
N GLY A 143 -11.02 -11.55 -28.26
CA GLY A 143 -10.14 -12.62 -27.79
C GLY A 143 -10.85 -13.94 -27.55
N GLU A 144 -12.10 -13.90 -27.09
CA GLU A 144 -12.93 -15.10 -26.89
C GLU A 144 -13.22 -15.81 -28.22
N ALA A 145 -13.51 -15.06 -29.28
CA ALA A 145 -13.70 -15.61 -30.63
C ALA A 145 -12.42 -16.27 -31.19
N HIS A 146 -11.24 -15.82 -30.74
CA HIS A 146 -9.93 -16.35 -31.15
C HIS A 146 -9.30 -17.29 -30.11
N ARG A 147 -10.04 -17.75 -29.11
CA ARG A 147 -9.51 -18.53 -27.97
C ARG A 147 -8.71 -19.78 -28.38
N GLN A 148 -9.05 -20.40 -29.50
CA GLN A 148 -8.34 -21.57 -30.03
C GLN A 148 -6.90 -21.26 -30.49
N ALA A 149 -6.57 -19.99 -30.72
CA ALA A 149 -5.24 -19.53 -31.11
C ALA A 149 -4.25 -19.43 -29.94
N PHE A 150 -4.74 -19.53 -28.69
CA PHE A 150 -3.95 -19.35 -27.48
C PHE A 150 -3.31 -20.69 -27.09
N ARG A 151 -2.09 -20.63 -26.55
CA ARG A 151 -1.38 -21.77 -26.00
C ARG A 151 -0.91 -21.46 -24.58
N PRO A 152 -0.91 -22.46 -23.67
CA PRO A 152 -0.28 -22.29 -22.37
C PRO A 152 1.18 -21.88 -22.51
N GLY A 153 1.60 -20.87 -21.77
CA GLY A 153 2.94 -20.29 -21.84
C GLY A 153 3.13 -19.19 -22.89
N ASP A 154 2.11 -18.87 -23.69
CA ASP A 154 2.17 -17.71 -24.60
C ASP A 154 2.47 -16.42 -23.85
N ASP A 155 3.32 -15.58 -24.44
CA ASP A 155 3.49 -14.21 -23.97
C ASP A 155 2.16 -13.46 -24.13
N PRO A 156 1.57 -12.91 -23.05
CA PRO A 156 0.34 -12.13 -23.16
C PRO A 156 0.52 -10.82 -23.95
N GLN A 157 1.74 -10.31 -24.13
CA GLN A 157 1.96 -9.00 -24.73
C GLN A 157 1.42 -8.85 -26.16
N PRO A 158 1.74 -9.74 -27.14
CA PRO A 158 1.14 -9.66 -28.47
C PRO A 158 -0.39 -9.79 -28.48
N LEU A 159 -0.95 -10.53 -27.52
CA LEU A 159 -2.40 -10.71 -27.38
C LEU A 159 -3.07 -9.45 -26.82
N ILE A 160 -2.36 -8.71 -25.96
CA ILE A 160 -2.80 -7.40 -25.48
C ILE A 160 -2.76 -6.37 -26.60
N GLU A 161 -1.69 -6.33 -27.40
CA GLU A 161 -1.55 -5.40 -28.53
C GLU A 161 -2.62 -5.62 -29.62
N ARG A 162 -3.02 -6.88 -29.84
CA ARG A 162 -4.15 -7.23 -30.72
C ARG A 162 -5.52 -6.89 -30.12
N GLY A 163 -5.58 -6.47 -28.85
CA GLY A 163 -6.82 -6.23 -28.13
C GLY A 163 -7.60 -7.50 -27.82
N TRP A 164 -6.95 -8.67 -27.79
CA TRP A 164 -7.58 -9.96 -27.45
C TRP A 164 -7.56 -10.23 -25.95
N VAL A 165 -6.54 -9.72 -25.25
CA VAL A 165 -6.38 -9.81 -23.80
C VAL A 165 -6.31 -8.41 -23.23
N VAL A 166 -6.87 -8.21 -22.04
CA VAL A 166 -6.61 -7.04 -21.20
C VAL A 166 -5.91 -7.51 -19.95
N ALA A 167 -4.80 -6.85 -19.60
CA ALA A 167 -4.14 -7.01 -18.31
C ALA A 167 -4.53 -5.82 -17.42
N GLN A 168 -5.16 -6.09 -16.29
CA GLN A 168 -5.56 -5.07 -15.32
C GLN A 168 -4.68 -5.19 -14.07
N PRO A 169 -4.11 -4.10 -13.52
CA PRO A 169 -3.35 -4.16 -12.28
C PRO A 169 -4.16 -4.79 -11.13
N ILE A 170 -3.58 -5.71 -10.38
CA ILE A 170 -4.20 -6.21 -9.14
C ILE A 170 -3.95 -5.20 -8.04
N ILE A 171 -5.01 -4.66 -7.45
CA ILE A 171 -4.91 -3.67 -6.36
C ILE A 171 -4.23 -4.29 -5.14
N TYR A 172 -3.37 -3.51 -4.49
CA TYR A 172 -2.71 -3.86 -3.25
C TYR A 172 -3.69 -3.73 -2.06
N GLU A 173 -3.95 -4.84 -1.39
CA GLU A 173 -4.91 -4.99 -0.29
C GLU A 173 -4.24 -5.04 1.10
N ASP A 174 -2.91 -4.97 1.17
CA ASP A 174 -2.16 -4.99 2.43
C ASP A 174 -1.70 -3.58 2.86
N PHE A 175 -0.67 -3.51 3.71
CA PHE A 175 -0.18 -2.27 4.33
C PHE A 175 1.33 -2.10 4.15
N LEU A 176 1.80 -0.85 4.16
CA LEU A 176 3.23 -0.56 4.17
C LEU A 176 3.87 -1.10 5.47
N PRO A 177 5.05 -1.74 5.40
CA PRO A 177 5.69 -2.40 6.55
C PRO A 177 6.07 -1.45 7.70
N VAL A 178 6.29 -0.16 7.44
CA VAL A 178 6.82 0.81 8.42
C VAL A 178 5.74 1.72 9.02
N SER A 179 4.54 1.78 8.43
CA SER A 179 3.50 2.72 8.88
C SER A 179 2.90 2.33 10.24
N ALA A 180 2.81 1.04 10.58
CA ALA A 180 2.33 0.63 11.90
C ALA A 180 3.27 1.09 13.04
N ALA A 181 4.59 1.04 12.86
CA ALA A 181 5.54 1.47 13.89
C ALA A 181 5.65 3.01 13.99
N GLY A 182 5.57 3.72 12.86
CA GLY A 182 5.60 5.18 12.78
C GLY A 182 4.37 5.85 13.36
N ILE A 183 3.18 5.25 13.25
CA ILE A 183 1.96 5.76 13.88
C ILE A 183 2.08 5.72 15.41
N PHE A 184 2.68 4.67 15.99
CA PHE A 184 2.91 4.63 17.45
C PHE A 184 4.05 5.57 17.90
N GLN A 185 5.10 5.76 17.09
CA GLN A 185 6.23 6.63 17.43
C GLN A 185 5.91 8.13 17.25
N SER A 186 5.19 8.51 16.19
CA SER A 186 4.79 9.91 15.95
C SER A 186 3.78 10.43 16.98
N ASN A 187 3.02 9.54 17.62
CA ASN A 187 2.16 9.87 18.75
C ASN A 187 2.92 10.07 20.08
N LEU A 188 4.21 9.72 20.13
CA LEU A 188 5.04 9.75 21.35
C LEU A 188 6.22 10.75 21.28
N GLY A 189 6.38 11.48 20.17
CA GLY A 189 7.32 12.61 20.07
C GLY A 189 8.81 12.25 20.08
N ASN A 190 9.19 10.98 19.88
CA ASN A 190 10.59 10.53 19.91
C ASN A 190 11.13 10.08 18.55
N GLU A 191 12.44 10.25 18.37
CA GLU A 191 13.19 9.92 17.15
C GLU A 191 13.09 8.44 16.73
N THR A 192 13.12 8.25 15.41
CA THR A 192 12.94 7.00 14.68
C THR A 192 14.04 5.98 15.03
N GLN A 193 13.72 4.96 15.83
CA GLN A 193 14.59 3.79 15.99
C GLN A 193 14.22 2.72 14.96
N ALA A 194 15.16 2.39 14.08
CA ALA A 194 15.05 1.25 13.17
C ALA A 194 15.06 -0.06 13.97
N ARG A 195 13.93 -0.76 14.03
CA ARG A 195 13.89 -2.13 14.56
C ARG A 195 14.09 -3.12 13.41
N SER A 196 15.07 -4.01 13.58
CA SER A 196 15.32 -5.12 12.66
C SER A 196 14.19 -6.16 12.73
N HIS A 197 13.81 -6.71 11.57
CA HIS A 197 12.89 -7.84 11.46
C HIS A 197 13.53 -9.09 12.10
N GLY A 198 13.08 -9.47 13.29
CA GLY A 198 13.47 -10.71 13.94
C GLY A 198 12.39 -11.78 13.79
N ASN A 199 12.74 -12.98 13.27
CA ASN A 199 11.82 -14.12 13.15
C ASN A 199 11.19 -14.57 14.49
N ALA A 200 11.87 -14.31 15.60
CA ALA A 200 11.38 -14.63 16.94
C ALA A 200 10.04 -13.94 17.30
N SER A 201 9.68 -12.82 16.64
CA SER A 201 8.39 -12.18 16.85
C SER A 201 7.25 -12.80 16.04
N ARG A 202 7.53 -13.43 14.90
CA ARG A 202 6.50 -14.05 14.04
C ARG A 202 5.98 -15.34 14.64
N GLU A 203 6.87 -16.23 15.08
CA GLU A 203 6.47 -17.51 15.70
C GLU A 203 5.60 -17.27 16.94
N ALA A 204 6.00 -16.32 17.80
CA ALA A 204 5.22 -15.94 18.97
C ALA A 204 3.85 -15.32 18.59
N PHE A 205 3.81 -14.52 17.52
CA PHE A 205 2.57 -13.92 17.02
C PHE A 205 1.61 -14.99 16.48
N GLU A 206 2.08 -15.89 15.62
CA GLU A 206 1.27 -16.98 15.05
C GLU A 206 0.78 -17.96 16.14
N ALA A 207 1.61 -18.23 17.16
CA ALA A 207 1.21 -19.02 18.32
C ALA A 207 0.07 -18.34 19.12
N ALA A 208 0.14 -17.03 19.32
CA ALA A 208 -0.92 -16.27 19.99
C ALA A 208 -2.18 -16.13 19.12
N LEU A 209 -2.02 -16.03 17.80
CA LEU A 209 -3.12 -15.96 16.83
C LEU A 209 -3.85 -17.31 16.68
N GLY A 210 -3.14 -18.42 16.91
CA GLY A 210 -3.66 -19.78 16.79
C GLY A 210 -3.60 -20.36 15.37
N CYS A 211 -3.01 -19.64 14.41
CA CYS A 211 -2.80 -20.08 13.04
C CYS A 211 -1.65 -19.30 12.38
N PRO A 212 -1.04 -19.84 11.30
CA PRO A 212 -0.03 -19.12 10.54
C PRO A 212 -0.65 -17.94 9.80
N VAL A 213 0.12 -16.85 9.64
CA VAL A 213 -0.30 -15.75 8.75
C VAL A 213 -0.10 -16.15 7.30
N GLN A 214 -1.04 -15.76 6.43
CA GLN A 214 -0.94 -16.03 5.00
C GLN A 214 0.13 -15.15 4.36
N ASP A 215 0.82 -15.69 3.36
CA ASP A 215 1.78 -14.95 2.53
C ASP A 215 1.02 -14.19 1.43
N GLU A 216 1.08 -12.86 1.47
CA GLU A 216 0.38 -12.00 0.54
C GLU A 216 0.88 -12.19 -0.91
N PHE A 217 2.17 -12.42 -1.11
CA PHE A 217 2.73 -12.62 -2.45
C PHE A 217 2.17 -13.88 -3.09
N GLU A 218 1.98 -14.93 -2.30
CA GLU A 218 1.38 -16.17 -2.74
C GLU A 218 -0.09 -15.97 -3.16
N LEU A 219 -0.86 -15.18 -2.39
CA LEU A 219 -2.24 -14.85 -2.73
C LEU A 219 -2.34 -14.06 -4.05
N TYR A 220 -1.48 -13.06 -4.25
CA TYR A 220 -1.44 -12.31 -5.50
C TYR A 220 -0.99 -13.16 -6.69
N ARG A 221 0.03 -14.01 -6.52
CA ARG A 221 0.49 -14.97 -7.52
C ARG A 221 -0.65 -15.89 -7.94
N GLN A 222 -1.36 -16.48 -6.98
CA GLN A 222 -2.50 -17.34 -7.26
C GLN A 222 -3.62 -16.60 -7.99
N ALA A 223 -3.87 -15.33 -7.66
CA ALA A 223 -4.89 -14.51 -8.33
C ALA A 223 -4.53 -14.23 -9.80
N GLU A 224 -3.26 -13.91 -10.08
CA GLU A 224 -2.74 -13.76 -11.44
C GLU A 224 -2.83 -15.08 -12.21
N GLU A 225 -2.32 -16.19 -11.68
CA GLU A 225 -2.33 -17.50 -12.34
C GLU A 225 -3.74 -18.02 -12.60
N ARG A 226 -4.67 -17.80 -11.67
CA ARG A 226 -6.08 -18.14 -11.88
C ARG A 226 -6.66 -17.36 -13.06
N SER A 227 -6.26 -16.11 -13.23
CA SER A 227 -6.68 -15.29 -14.37
C SER A 227 -6.05 -15.73 -15.69
N LYS A 228 -4.76 -16.08 -15.69
CA LYS A 228 -4.05 -16.65 -16.84
C LYS A 228 -4.67 -17.98 -17.30
N ARG A 229 -4.97 -18.90 -16.37
CA ARG A 229 -5.68 -20.17 -16.65
C ARG A 229 -7.03 -19.94 -17.32
N ARG A 230 -7.81 -18.96 -16.83
CA ARG A 230 -9.10 -18.60 -17.47
C ARG A 230 -8.95 -18.02 -18.87
N CYS A 231 -7.79 -17.52 -19.24
CA CYS A 231 -7.48 -17.05 -20.59
C CYS A 231 -6.81 -18.12 -21.47
N GLY A 232 -6.48 -19.30 -20.93
CA GLY A 232 -5.72 -20.34 -21.65
C GLY A 232 -4.21 -20.06 -21.77
N LEU A 233 -3.68 -19.15 -20.95
CA LEU A 233 -2.26 -18.74 -20.94
C LEU A 233 -1.40 -19.58 -19.98
N LEU A 234 -2.03 -20.38 -19.12
CA LEU A 234 -1.40 -21.25 -18.13
C LEU A 234 -2.20 -22.55 -18.02
#